data_AF-A0A0D1Z507-F1
#
_entry.id   AF-A0A0D1Z507-F1
#
_cell.length_a   1.000
_cell.length_b   1.000
_cell.length_c   1.000
_cell.angle_alpha   90.00
_cell.angle_beta   90.00
_cell.angle_gamma   90.00
#
_symmetry.space_group_name_H-M   'P 1'
#
loop_
_entity.id
_entity.type
_entity.pdbx_description
1 polymer ?
#
loop_
_entity_poly.entity_id
_entity_poly.type
_entity_poly.pdbx_seq_one_letter_code
_entity_poly.pdbx_strand_id
1 'polypeptide(L)'
;MDLLPGKLGGRRASNHPKLEPPMAVNIYYEQYKTENIQTVYKDYYPSAESSQEEKDLLMERRLEVSKTAERLDSDKKSFTAANHQAAQERAEEGVRCYDWAYARQPSPEAPFKET
;
A
#
# COMPACT_ATOMS: atom_id res chain seq x y z
N MET A 1 0.86 47.97 -20.66
CA MET A 1 1.10 46.84 -19.74
C MET A 1 -0.23 46.14 -19.68
N ASP A 2 -0.45 45.24 -20.63
CA ASP A 2 -1.76 44.66 -20.90
C ASP A 2 -1.56 43.15 -21.07
N LEU A 3 -1.86 42.40 -20.00
CA LEU A 3 -1.88 40.94 -20.02
C LEU A 3 -3.36 40.51 -20.09
N LEU A 4 -3.76 40.03 -21.26
CA LEU A 4 -5.04 39.37 -21.51
C LEU A 4 -5.04 37.90 -21.03
N PRO A 5 -6.22 37.31 -20.78
CA PRO A 5 -6.41 36.15 -19.92
C PRO A 5 -6.16 34.81 -20.64
N GLY A 6 -5.31 33.98 -20.04
CA GLY A 6 -5.01 32.61 -20.48
C GLY A 6 -6.13 31.62 -20.14
N LYS A 7 -7.08 31.51 -21.08
CA LYS A 7 -7.95 30.38 -21.42
C LYS A 7 -7.69 29.05 -20.65
N LEU A 8 -8.58 28.73 -19.71
CA LEU A 8 -8.82 27.38 -19.19
C LEU A 8 -9.27 26.46 -20.33
N GLY A 9 -8.49 25.43 -20.65
CA GLY A 9 -8.85 24.47 -21.69
C GLY A 9 -8.18 23.12 -21.49
N GLY A 10 -8.98 22.10 -21.14
CA GLY A 10 -8.58 20.70 -21.28
C GLY A 10 -8.89 19.78 -20.10
N ARG A 11 -10.14 19.77 -19.58
CA ARG A 11 -10.63 18.56 -18.88
C ARG A 11 -10.72 17.43 -19.92
N ARG A 12 -9.70 16.56 -19.98
CA ARG A 12 -9.89 15.23 -20.55
C ARG A 12 -10.76 14.44 -19.57
N ALA A 13 -12.05 14.35 -19.86
CA ALA A 13 -12.91 13.35 -19.25
C ALA A 13 -12.38 11.98 -19.68
N SER A 14 -11.76 11.26 -18.74
CA SER A 14 -11.36 9.87 -18.95
C SER A 14 -12.64 9.02 -19.00
N ASN A 15 -13.14 8.76 -20.21
CA ASN A 15 -14.23 7.81 -20.44
C ASN A 15 -13.72 6.36 -20.40
N HIS A 16 -12.90 6.01 -19.42
CA HIS A 16 -12.68 4.61 -19.11
C HIS A 16 -13.81 4.20 -18.16
N PRO A 17 -14.68 3.25 -18.54
CA PRO A 17 -15.54 2.63 -17.54
C PRO A 17 -14.60 2.09 -16.46
N LYS A 18 -14.79 2.51 -15.22
CA LYS A 18 -14.21 1.80 -14.08
C LYS A 18 -14.65 0.35 -14.26
N LEU A 19 -13.75 -0.52 -14.70
CA LEU A 19 -13.96 -1.95 -14.65
C LEU A 19 -14.09 -2.24 -13.17
N GLU A 20 -15.32 -2.37 -12.70
CA GLU A 20 -15.55 -2.89 -11.36
C GLU A 20 -14.84 -4.24 -11.29
N PRO A 21 -14.09 -4.51 -10.21
CA PRO A 21 -13.50 -5.80 -9.99
C PRO A 21 -14.60 -6.86 -10.17
N PRO A 22 -14.31 -7.99 -10.84
CA PRO A 22 -15.28 -9.07 -10.99
C PRO A 22 -15.86 -9.39 -9.62
N MET A 23 -17.19 -9.55 -9.52
CA MET A 23 -17.89 -9.75 -8.24
C MET A 23 -17.27 -10.87 -7.38
N ALA A 24 -16.71 -11.90 -8.04
CA ALA A 24 -15.94 -12.97 -7.41
C ALA A 24 -14.69 -12.47 -6.66
N VAL A 25 -13.93 -11.51 -7.21
CA VAL A 25 -12.75 -10.92 -6.55
C VAL A 25 -13.16 -10.17 -5.28
N ASN A 26 -14.29 -9.46 -5.34
CA ASN A 26 -14.78 -8.70 -4.20
C ASN A 26 -15.28 -9.62 -3.07
N ILE A 27 -15.97 -10.71 -3.42
CA ILE A 27 -16.41 -11.74 -2.47
C ILE A 27 -15.20 -12.43 -1.81
N TYR A 28 -14.18 -12.80 -2.60
CA TYR A 28 -12.97 -13.44 -2.09
C TYR A 28 -12.20 -12.53 -1.13
N TYR A 29 -12.12 -11.24 -1.46
CA TYR A 29 -11.48 -10.23 -0.62
C TYR A 29 -12.20 -10.08 0.72
N GLU A 30 -13.54 -9.99 0.71
CA GLU A 30 -14.31 -9.88 1.95
C GLU A 30 -14.28 -11.17 2.78
N GLN A 31 -14.29 -12.35 2.16
CA GLN A 31 -14.09 -13.62 2.89
C GLN A 31 -12.71 -13.69 3.54
N TYR A 32 -11.64 -13.42 2.79
CA TYR A 32 -10.27 -13.38 3.31
C TYR A 32 -10.12 -12.40 4.47
N LYS A 33 -10.71 -11.21 4.35
CA LYS A 33 -10.70 -10.19 5.40
C LYS A 33 -11.43 -10.68 6.65
N THR A 34 -12.57 -11.35 6.49
CA THR A 34 -13.37 -11.88 7.60
C THR A 34 -12.65 -13.04 8.30
N GLU A 35 -12.06 -13.96 7.56
CA GLU A 35 -11.28 -15.09 8.10
C GLU A 35 -10.01 -14.62 8.81
N ASN A 36 -9.29 -13.63 8.26
CA ASN A 36 -8.15 -13.03 8.92
C ASN A 36 -8.54 -12.36 10.22
N ILE A 37 -9.60 -11.55 10.22
CA ILE A 37 -10.07 -10.88 11.43
C ILE A 37 -10.44 -11.91 12.50
N GLN A 38 -11.12 -12.99 12.14
CA GLN A 38 -11.46 -14.05 13.10
C GLN A 38 -10.23 -14.79 13.63
N THR A 39 -9.24 -15.04 12.78
CA THR A 39 -7.98 -15.71 13.16
C THR A 39 -7.18 -14.82 14.11
N VAL A 40 -6.98 -13.56 13.73
CA VAL A 40 -6.38 -12.51 14.56
C VAL A 40 -7.12 -12.42 15.90
N TYR A 41 -8.46 -12.37 15.89
CA TYR A 41 -9.23 -12.25 17.13
C TYR A 41 -9.01 -13.42 18.09
N LYS A 42 -8.96 -14.66 17.59
CA LYS A 42 -8.65 -15.85 18.39
C LYS A 42 -7.22 -15.84 18.93
N ASP A 43 -6.27 -15.34 18.13
CA ASP A 43 -4.87 -15.18 18.54
C ASP A 43 -4.64 -14.07 19.56
N TYR A 44 -5.63 -13.20 19.80
CA TYR A 44 -5.53 -12.14 20.81
C TYR A 44 -6.49 -12.33 21.98
N TYR A 45 -7.59 -13.08 21.83
CA TYR A 45 -8.62 -13.23 22.85
C TYR A 45 -9.03 -14.70 22.97
N PRO A 46 -8.77 -15.35 24.12
CA PRO A 46 -9.25 -16.70 24.34
C PRO A 46 -10.78 -16.66 24.47
N SER A 47 -11.47 -17.59 23.80
CA SER A 47 -12.90 -17.77 23.96
C SER A 47 -13.21 -18.28 25.37
N ALA A 48 -14.45 -18.12 25.82
CA ALA A 48 -14.93 -18.76 27.05
C ALA A 48 -14.75 -20.29 27.01
N GLU A 49 -14.75 -20.87 25.80
CA GLU A 49 -14.58 -22.29 25.52
C GLU A 49 -13.12 -22.72 25.38
N SER A 50 -12.15 -21.79 25.40
CA SER A 50 -10.75 -22.12 25.23
C SER A 50 -10.23 -22.97 26.39
N SER A 51 -9.51 -24.04 26.04
CA SER A 51 -8.80 -24.92 26.95
C SER A 51 -7.73 -24.17 27.75
N GLN A 52 -7.26 -24.76 28.84
CA GLN A 52 -6.18 -24.17 29.64
C GLN A 52 -4.88 -24.09 28.82
N GLU A 53 -4.58 -25.13 28.05
CA GLU A 53 -3.40 -25.22 27.18
C GLU A 53 -3.38 -24.09 26.13
N GLU A 54 -4.52 -23.80 25.49
CA GLU A 54 -4.64 -22.69 24.53
C GLU A 54 -4.41 -21.32 25.19
N LYS A 55 -4.90 -21.14 26.43
CA LYS A 55 -4.68 -19.91 27.20
C LYS A 55 -3.22 -19.73 27.58
N ASP A 56 -2.54 -20.82 27.95
CA ASP A 56 -1.13 -20.80 28.32
C ASP A 56 -0.25 -20.48 27.11
N LEU A 57 -0.51 -21.10 25.96
CA LEU A 57 0.15 -20.77 24.69
C LEU A 57 -0.04 -19.31 24.28
N LEU A 58 -1.25 -18.78 24.47
CA LEU A 58 -1.53 -17.37 24.18
C LEU A 58 -0.71 -16.43 25.08
N MET A 59 -0.61 -16.74 26.38
CA MET A 59 0.19 -15.98 27.33
C MET A 59 1.68 -16.02 26.98
N GLU A 60 2.19 -17.18 26.58
CA GLU A 60 3.57 -17.34 26.11
C GLU A 60 3.85 -16.49 24.86
N ARG A 61 2.98 -16.54 23.85
CA ARG A 61 3.10 -15.69 22.65
C ARG A 61 3.10 -14.20 23.00
N ARG A 62 2.21 -13.76 23.89
CA ARG A 62 2.15 -12.35 24.33
C ARG A 62 3.42 -11.91 25.04
N LEU A 63 4.01 -12.79 25.85
CA LEU A 63 5.28 -12.52 26.52
C LEU A 63 6.40 -12.37 25.48
N GLU A 64 6.47 -13.25 24.48
CA GLU A 64 7.49 -13.18 23.43
C GLU A 64 7.38 -11.91 22.56
N VAL A 65 6.15 -11.52 22.20
CA VAL A 65 5.89 -10.24 21.52
C VAL A 65 6.33 -9.06 22.40
N SER A 66 6.05 -9.12 23.70
CA SER A 66 6.45 -8.06 24.63
C SER A 66 7.97 -7.92 24.75
N LYS A 67 8.72 -9.03 24.77
CA LYS A 67 10.20 -9.01 24.76
C LYS A 67 10.77 -8.33 23.52
N THR A 68 10.09 -8.47 22.38
CA THR A 68 10.54 -7.94 21.08
C THR A 68 9.95 -6.57 20.74
N ALA A 69 9.02 -6.05 21.55
CA ALA A 69 8.25 -4.84 21.25
C ALA A 69 9.12 -3.60 21.03
N GLU A 70 10.13 -3.37 21.86
CA GLU A 70 11.02 -2.19 21.73
C GLU A 70 11.84 -2.24 20.44
N ARG A 71 12.33 -3.43 20.06
CA ARG A 71 13.02 -3.65 18.80
C ARG A 71 12.07 -3.41 17.62
N LEU A 72 10.86 -3.97 17.67
CA LEU A 72 9.87 -3.79 16.61
C LEU A 72 9.46 -2.32 16.44
N ASP A 73 9.35 -1.57 17.54
CA ASP A 73 9.08 -0.13 17.48
C ASP A 73 10.24 0.64 16.83
N SER A 74 11.48 0.27 17.17
CA SER A 74 12.69 0.84 16.55
C SER A 74 12.78 0.53 15.05
N ASP A 75 12.48 -0.72 14.66
CA ASP A 75 12.46 -1.17 13.27
C ASP A 75 11.35 -0.42 12.50
N LYS A 76 10.16 -0.26 13.08
CA LYS A 76 9.04 0.49 12.49
C LYS A 76 9.42 1.95 12.24
N LYS A 77 10.06 2.61 13.21
CA LYS A 77 10.53 4.00 13.07
C LYS A 77 11.55 4.11 11.94
N SER A 78 12.53 3.21 11.91
CA SER A 78 13.56 3.17 10.87
C SER A 78 12.97 2.99 9.46
N PHE A 79 12.05 2.03 9.30
CA PHE A 79 11.39 1.77 8.03
C PHE A 79 10.52 2.95 7.58
N THR A 80 9.80 3.58 8.51
CA THR A 80 8.97 4.74 8.22
C THR A 80 9.82 5.93 7.77
N ALA A 81 10.95 6.18 8.45
CA ALA A 81 11.88 7.24 8.08
C ALA A 81 12.49 7.01 6.70
N ALA A 82 12.98 5.80 6.42
CA ALA A 82 13.53 5.44 5.13
C ALA A 82 12.52 5.59 3.99
N ASN A 83 11.27 5.16 4.20
CA ASN A 83 10.20 5.35 3.22
C ASN A 83 9.86 6.83 2.99
N HIS A 84 9.86 7.63 4.05
CA HIS A 84 9.62 9.06 3.95
C HIS A 84 10.73 9.75 3.14
N GLN A 85 11.99 9.43 3.43
CA GLN A 85 13.15 9.93 2.68
C GLN A 85 13.06 9.53 1.20
N ALA A 86 12.86 8.24 0.91
CA ALA A 86 12.73 7.77 -0.47
C ALA A 86 11.54 8.42 -1.20
N ALA A 87 10.48 8.81 -0.48
CA ALA A 87 9.37 9.55 -1.06
C ALA A 87 9.72 11.01 -1.39
N GLN A 88 10.55 11.66 -0.56
CA GLN A 88 11.07 12.99 -0.84
C GLN A 88 12.00 12.97 -2.06
N GLU A 89 12.97 12.06 -2.10
CA GLU A 89 13.89 11.89 -3.24
C GLU A 89 13.13 11.68 -4.55
N ARG A 90 12.10 10.82 -4.54
CA ARG A 90 11.23 10.61 -5.70
C ARG A 90 10.49 11.88 -6.14
N ALA A 91 10.03 12.69 -5.20
CA ALA A 91 9.35 13.95 -5.51
C ALA A 91 10.32 14.98 -6.13
N GLU A 92 11.56 15.03 -5.64
CA GLU A 92 12.64 15.86 -6.19
C GLU A 92 13.02 15.44 -7.61
N GLU A 93 13.05 14.14 -7.88
CA GLU A 93 13.24 13.57 -9.22
C GLU A 93 12.00 13.72 -10.14
N GLY A 94 10.89 14.27 -9.63
CA GLY A 94 9.65 14.47 -10.37
C GLY A 94 8.86 13.19 -10.63
N VAL A 95 9.18 12.08 -9.96
CA VAL A 95 8.52 10.78 -10.08
C VAL A 95 7.19 10.81 -9.33
N ARG A 96 6.07 10.79 -10.07
CA ARG A 96 4.73 10.81 -9.47
C ARG A 96 4.38 9.43 -8.93
N CYS A 97 3.46 9.40 -7.97
CA CYS A 97 2.94 8.19 -7.34
C CYS A 97 2.19 7.22 -8.27
N TYR A 98 2.22 7.42 -9.60
CA TYR A 98 1.71 6.47 -10.60
C TYR A 98 2.79 6.05 -11.61
N ASP A 99 3.96 6.68 -11.58
CA ASP A 99 5.05 6.41 -12.53
C ASP A 99 5.80 5.11 -12.17
N TRP A 100 5.67 4.64 -10.91
CA TRP A 100 6.27 3.38 -10.45
C TRP A 100 5.62 2.14 -11.06
N ALA A 101 4.33 2.19 -11.40
CA ALA A 101 3.61 1.06 -11.99
C ALA A 101 3.80 0.98 -13.52
N TYR A 102 4.29 2.06 -14.13
CA TYR A 102 4.56 2.16 -15.56
C TYR A 102 5.95 2.75 -15.76
N ALA A 103 6.97 1.98 -15.40
CA ALA A 103 8.34 2.29 -15.78
C ALA A 103 8.36 2.74 -17.25
N ARG A 104 8.97 3.90 -17.52
CA ARG A 104 9.09 4.50 -18.86
C ARG A 104 9.35 3.39 -19.87
N GLN A 105 8.36 3.12 -20.72
CA GLN A 105 8.63 2.38 -21.94
C GLN A 105 9.72 3.18 -22.67
N PRO A 106 10.85 2.58 -23.06
CA PRO A 106 11.80 3.28 -23.90
C PRO A 106 11.04 3.77 -25.13
N SER A 107 11.05 5.09 -25.33
CA SER A 107 10.53 5.69 -26.56
C SER A 107 11.18 4.96 -27.73
N PRO A 108 10.42 4.42 -28.70
CA PRO A 108 11.04 3.95 -29.93
C PRO A 108 11.79 5.14 -30.53
N GLU A 109 13.07 4.92 -30.81
CA GLU A 109 13.98 5.91 -31.38
C GLU A 109 13.34 6.52 -32.64
N ALA A 110 13.34 7.85 -32.71
CA ALA A 110 12.96 8.55 -33.93
C ALA A 110 13.94 8.14 -35.06
N PRO A 111 13.46 7.94 -36.29
CA PRO A 111 14.34 7.48 -37.37
C PRO A 111 15.41 8.53 -37.65
N PHE A 112 16.66 8.07 -37.65
CA PHE A 112 17.82 8.78 -38.16
C PHE A 112 17.48 9.36 -39.54
N LYS A 113 17.58 10.68 -39.68
CA LYS A 113 17.69 11.32 -41.00
C LYS A 113 19.17 11.33 -41.37
N GLU A 114 19.56 10.47 -42.29
CA GLU A 114 20.80 10.64 -43.03
C GLU A 114 20.70 11.92 -43.87
N THR A 115 21.72 12.76 -43.77
CA THR A 115 22.05 13.82 -44.72
C THR A 115 23.40 13.52 -45.33
#